data_AF-A0A7Y7NPB7-F1
#
_entry.id   AF-A0A7Y7NPB7-F1
#
_cell.length_a   1.000
_cell.length_b   1.000
_cell.length_c   1.000
_cell.angle_alpha   90.00
_cell.angle_beta   90.00
_cell.angle_gamma   90.00
#
_symmetry.space_group_name_H-M   'P 1'
#
loop_
_entity.id
_entity.type
_entity.pdbx_description
1 polymer ?
#
loop_
_entity_poly.entity_id
_entity_poly.type
_entity_poly.pdbx_seq_one_letter_code
_entity_poly.pdbx_strand_id
1 'polypeptide(L)'
;MCKQIVLLAAVIASLLFGSFAMAAKSENPGPEIIKLKMGKKELEFSHHKHQKIAKNQCWECHDKKVGKIIGWSEATAHKVCIPCHDLNEKGPVICKGCHKK
;
A
#
# COMPACT_ATOMS: atom_id res chain seq x y z
N MET A 1 -52.06 2.84 -25.69
CA MET A 1 -51.53 3.56 -24.50
C MET A 1 -50.95 2.61 -23.45
N CYS A 2 -51.63 1.51 -23.06
CA CYS A 2 -51.10 0.55 -22.07
C CYS A 2 -49.84 -0.21 -22.53
N LYS A 3 -49.76 -0.64 -23.81
CA LYS A 3 -48.58 -1.35 -24.36
C LYS A 3 -47.29 -0.52 -24.45
N GLN A 4 -47.37 0.79 -24.72
CA GLN A 4 -46.19 1.66 -24.79
C GLN A 4 -45.61 2.01 -23.41
N ILE A 5 -46.47 2.09 -22.38
CA ILE A 5 -46.05 2.32 -21.00
C ILE A 5 -45.34 1.08 -20.43
N VAL A 6 -45.82 -0.13 -20.77
CA VAL A 6 -45.16 -1.40 -20.39
C VAL A 6 -43.79 -1.55 -21.06
N LEU A 7 -43.65 -1.16 -22.33
CA LEU A 7 -42.37 -1.20 -23.04
C LEU A 7 -41.37 -0.16 -22.51
N LEU A 8 -41.79 1.05 -22.12
CA LEU A 8 -40.91 2.04 -21.48
C LEU A 8 -40.45 1.59 -20.08
N ALA A 9 -41.33 0.97 -19.28
CA ALA A 9 -40.97 0.48 -17.95
C ALA A 9 -39.93 -0.66 -18.01
N ALA A 10 -40.00 -1.53 -19.03
CA ALA A 10 -39.03 -2.61 -19.24
C ALA A 10 -37.65 -2.08 -19.69
N VAL A 11 -37.60 -1.03 -20.51
CA VAL A 11 -36.34 -0.40 -20.93
C VAL A 11 -35.66 0.35 -19.78
N ILE A 12 -36.40 0.99 -18.89
CA ILE A 12 -35.83 1.73 -17.75
C ILE A 12 -35.30 0.77 -16.66
N ALA A 13 -35.96 -0.36 -16.43
CA ALA A 13 -35.47 -1.40 -15.51
C ALA A 13 -34.18 -2.10 -16.00
N SER A 14 -33.91 -2.07 -17.31
CA SER A 14 -32.73 -2.67 -17.92
C SER A 14 -31.45 -1.83 -17.77
N LEU A 15 -31.58 -0.52 -17.49
CA LEU A 15 -30.43 0.41 -17.40
C LEU A 15 -29.82 0.55 -15.99
N LEU A 16 -30.42 -0.06 -14.95
CA LEU A 16 -29.96 0.09 -13.56
C LEU A 16 -29.01 -1.02 -13.08
N PHE A 17 -28.72 -2.02 -13.92
CA PHE A 17 -27.68 -3.04 -13.65
C PHE A 17 -26.35 -2.71 -14.35
N GLY A 18 -26.04 -1.42 -14.46
CA GLY A 18 -24.75 -0.92 -14.92
C GLY A 18 -23.62 -1.50 -14.09
N SER A 19 -22.78 -2.28 -14.74
CA SER A 19 -21.66 -3.04 -14.21
C SER A 19 -20.80 -2.27 -13.20
N PHE A 20 -20.83 -2.69 -11.93
CA PHE A 20 -19.72 -2.42 -11.01
C PHE A 20 -18.55 -3.31 -11.45
N ALA A 21 -17.75 -2.81 -12.39
CA ALA A 21 -16.43 -3.36 -12.64
C ALA A 21 -15.57 -3.07 -11.41
N MET A 22 -15.56 -4.02 -10.46
CA MET A 22 -14.52 -4.07 -9.44
C MET A 22 -13.20 -4.19 -10.19
N ALA A 23 -12.42 -3.10 -10.21
CA ALA A 23 -11.04 -3.16 -10.64
C ALA A 23 -10.33 -4.14 -9.70
N ALA A 24 -10.13 -5.38 -10.17
CA ALA A 24 -9.30 -6.36 -9.49
C ALA A 24 -7.88 -5.83 -9.49
N LYS A 25 -7.53 -5.06 -8.46
CA LYS A 25 -6.15 -4.70 -8.19
C LYS A 25 -5.45 -6.03 -7.93
N SER A 26 -4.55 -6.42 -8.84
CA SER A 26 -3.64 -7.53 -8.61
C SER A 26 -2.90 -7.25 -7.30
N GLU A 27 -3.32 -7.92 -6.22
CA GLU A 27 -2.71 -7.81 -4.91
C GLU A 27 -1.45 -8.69 -4.89
N ASN A 28 -0.40 -8.26 -5.59
CA ASN A 28 0.92 -8.75 -5.23
C ASN A 28 1.39 -7.86 -4.06
N PRO A 29 1.35 -8.34 -2.80
CA PRO A 29 1.80 -7.56 -1.64
C PRO A 29 3.32 -7.35 -1.65
N GLY A 30 4.03 -7.83 -2.67
CA GLY A 30 5.48 -7.85 -2.70
C GLY A 30 6.04 -8.89 -1.74
N PRO A 31 7.37 -8.91 -1.55
CA PRO A 31 8.01 -9.83 -0.62
C PRO A 31 7.56 -9.56 0.82
N GLU A 32 7.43 -10.63 1.61
CA GLU A 32 7.10 -10.53 3.04
C GLU A 32 8.23 -9.86 3.83
N ILE A 33 9.47 -10.24 3.51
CA ILE A 33 10.70 -9.71 4.10
C ILE A 33 11.56 -9.10 2.99
N ILE A 34 12.07 -7.90 3.23
CA ILE A 34 13.02 -7.21 2.36
C ILE A 34 14.35 -7.09 3.08
N LYS A 35 15.46 -7.45 2.43
CA LYS A 35 16.81 -7.22 2.94
C LYS A 35 17.31 -5.85 2.47
N LEU A 36 17.29 -4.88 3.37
CA LEU A 36 17.73 -3.51 3.11
C LEU A 36 19.23 -3.42 3.34
N LYS A 37 20.00 -3.14 2.28
CA LYS A 37 21.45 -2.99 2.37
C LYS A 37 21.85 -1.68 3.05
N MET A 38 22.81 -1.77 3.96
CA MET A 38 23.40 -0.67 4.73
C MET A 38 24.91 -0.86 4.71
N GLY A 39 25.55 -0.42 3.62
CA GLY A 39 26.95 -0.76 3.34
C GLY A 39 27.13 -2.28 3.18
N LYS A 40 27.97 -2.88 4.04
CA LYS A 40 28.22 -4.34 4.07
C LYS A 40 27.21 -5.14 4.89
N LYS A 41 26.30 -4.48 5.59
CA LYS A 41 25.28 -5.11 6.43
C LYS A 41 23.92 -5.09 5.74
N GLU A 42 23.03 -5.93 6.22
CA GLU A 42 21.64 -5.99 5.77
C GLU A 42 20.70 -5.90 6.98
N LEU A 43 19.59 -5.19 6.82
CA LEU A 43 18.50 -5.13 7.77
C LEU A 43 17.31 -5.88 7.19
N GLU A 44 16.78 -6.83 7.95
CA GLU A 44 15.54 -7.51 7.58
C GLU A 44 14.33 -6.64 7.93
N PHE A 45 13.63 -6.19 6.90
CA PHE A 45 12.44 -5.38 7.00
C PHE A 45 11.21 -6.23 6.71
N SER A 46 10.34 -6.39 7.71
CA SER A 46 9.08 -7.13 7.56
C SER A 46 8.03 -6.26 6.84
N HIS A 47 8.05 -6.30 5.51
CA HIS A 47 7.21 -5.48 4.65
C HIS A 47 5.71 -5.76 4.82
N HIS A 48 5.29 -7.03 4.88
CA HIS A 48 3.86 -7.37 5.10
C HIS A 48 3.36 -6.93 6.47
N LYS A 49 4.20 -6.98 7.51
CA LYS A 49 3.83 -6.44 8.83
C LYS A 49 3.54 -4.95 8.74
N HIS A 50 4.37 -4.19 8.02
CA HIS A 50 4.17 -2.76 7.83
C HIS A 50 2.96 -2.45 6.94
N GLN A 51 2.67 -3.28 5.93
CA GLN A 51 1.42 -3.16 5.16
C GLN A 51 0.18 -3.33 6.05
N LYS A 52 0.19 -4.31 6.97
CA LYS A 52 -0.89 -4.50 7.95
C LYS A 52 -1.04 -3.30 8.89
N ILE A 53 0.07 -2.80 9.42
CA ILE A 53 0.09 -1.62 10.30
C ILE A 53 -0.44 -0.38 9.57
N ALA A 54 0.02 -0.17 8.34
CA ALA A 54 -0.43 0.92 7.47
C ALA A 54 -1.79 0.67 6.82
N LYS A 55 -2.52 -0.41 7.16
CA LYS A 55 -3.82 -0.76 6.56
C LYS A 55 -3.81 -0.73 5.02
N ASN A 56 -2.73 -1.22 4.42
CA ASN A 56 -2.46 -1.20 2.97
C ASN A 56 -2.42 0.20 2.33
N GLN A 57 -2.19 1.24 3.13
CA GLN A 57 -1.91 2.59 2.65
C GLN A 57 -0.48 2.65 2.10
N CYS A 58 -0.29 2.15 0.88
CA CYS A 58 1.04 2.00 0.28
C CYS A 58 1.80 3.33 0.17
N TRP A 59 1.08 4.46 0.11
CA TRP A 59 1.66 5.80 -0.02
C TRP A 59 2.39 6.30 1.21
N GLU A 60 2.19 5.68 2.38
CA GLU A 60 2.99 5.96 3.58
C GLU A 60 4.49 5.70 3.34
N CYS A 61 4.82 4.85 2.35
CA CYS A 61 6.20 4.55 1.94
C CYS A 61 6.47 4.79 0.44
N HIS A 62 5.46 4.64 -0.43
CA HIS A 62 5.60 4.68 -1.88
C HIS A 62 4.84 5.87 -2.48
N ASP A 63 5.54 6.90 -2.94
CA ASP A 63 4.92 8.12 -3.50
C ASP A 63 3.99 7.84 -4.70
N LYS A 64 4.55 7.57 -5.90
CA LYS A 64 3.75 7.48 -7.14
C LYS A 64 3.41 6.06 -7.58
N LYS A 65 4.27 5.10 -7.26
CA LYS A 65 4.15 3.72 -7.74
C LYS A 65 4.71 2.75 -6.71
N VAL A 66 3.95 1.69 -6.46
CA VAL A 66 4.41 0.55 -5.65
C VAL A 66 5.49 -0.20 -6.41
N GLY A 67 6.58 -0.54 -5.73
CA GLY A 67 7.76 -1.17 -6.31
C GLY A 67 9.04 -0.68 -5.67
N LYS A 68 10.18 -0.87 -6.34
CA LYS A 68 11.48 -0.38 -5.83
C LYS A 68 11.43 1.15 -5.71
N ILE A 69 11.70 1.65 -4.50
CA ILE A 69 11.82 3.09 -4.25
C ILE A 69 13.08 3.61 -4.95
N ILE A 70 12.90 4.56 -5.87
CA ILE A 70 14.00 5.20 -6.60
C ILE A 70 14.80 6.07 -5.62
N GLY A 71 16.14 6.04 -5.70
CA GLY A 71 16.99 6.81 -4.80
C GLY A 71 17.02 6.27 -3.36
N TRP A 72 16.84 4.96 -3.18
CA TRP A 72 17.02 4.32 -1.86
C TRP A 72 18.43 4.60 -1.31
N SER A 73 18.47 5.25 -0.15
CA SER A 73 19.68 5.69 0.56
C SER A 73 19.42 5.72 2.07
N GLU A 74 20.46 5.97 2.86
CA GLU A 74 20.32 6.21 4.30
C GLU A 74 19.30 7.32 4.60
N ALA A 75 19.42 8.46 3.92
CA ALA A 75 18.53 9.60 4.11
C ALA A 75 17.07 9.24 3.79
N THR A 76 16.85 8.47 2.72
CA THR A 76 15.51 8.00 2.34
C THR A 76 14.95 7.06 3.41
N ALA A 77 15.75 6.13 3.92
CA ALA A 77 15.32 5.19 4.96
C ALA A 77 14.99 5.92 6.26
N HIS A 78 15.84 6.85 6.72
CA HIS A 78 15.59 7.64 7.91
C HIS A 78 14.34 8.51 7.79
N LYS A 79 14.11 9.11 6.61
CA LYS A 79 12.93 9.95 6.36
C LYS A 79 11.61 9.17 6.37
N VAL A 80 11.61 7.92 5.92
CA VAL A 80 10.39 7.09 5.85
C VAL A 80 10.13 6.36 7.17
N CYS A 81 11.17 5.78 7.78
CA CYS A 81 10.99 4.92 8.94
C CYS A 81 10.85 5.68 10.26
N ILE A 82 11.75 6.63 10.54
CA ILE A 82 11.88 7.24 11.87
C ILE A 82 10.63 8.06 12.25
N PRO A 83 10.10 8.95 11.40
CA PRO A 83 8.93 9.77 11.76
C PRO A 83 7.70 8.93 12.11
N CYS A 84 7.46 7.84 11.37
CA CYS A 84 6.34 6.94 11.66
C CYS A 84 6.51 6.22 13.00
N HIS A 85 7.72 5.73 13.30
CA HIS A 85 7.99 5.09 14.59
C HIS A 85 7.91 6.05 15.77
N ASP A 86 8.40 7.27 15.58
CA ASP A 86 8.41 8.33 16.60
C ASP A 86 6.99 8.80 16.90
N LEU A 87 6.23 9.17 15.87
CA LEU A 87 4.85 9.65 16.00
C LEU A 87 3.91 8.64 16.66
N ASN A 88 4.11 7.34 16.37
CA ASN A 88 3.28 6.28 16.92
C ASN A 88 3.86 5.66 18.20
N GLU A 89 5.01 6.14 18.67
CA GLU A 89 5.79 5.58 19.79
C GLU A 89 5.99 4.06 19.67
N LYS A 90 6.12 3.57 18.43
CA LYS A 90 6.14 2.16 18.08
C LYS A 90 7.21 1.88 17.05
N GLY A 91 8.23 1.16 17.49
CA GLY A 91 9.37 0.79 16.66
C GLY A 91 10.63 1.56 17.02
N PRO A 92 11.78 1.20 16.42
CA PRO A 92 13.05 1.82 16.74
C PRO A 92 13.20 3.22 16.11
N VAL A 93 13.64 4.19 16.92
CA VAL A 93 14.01 5.56 16.49
C VAL A 93 15.50 5.88 16.68
N ILE A 94 16.25 4.97 17.31
CA ILE A 94 17.70 5.12 17.57
C ILE A 94 18.52 4.17 16.69
N CYS A 95 19.78 4.54 16.40
CA CYS A 95 20.65 3.78 15.50
C CYS A 95 20.73 2.30 15.86
N LYS A 96 20.98 1.96 17.13
CA LYS A 96 21.09 0.55 17.59
C LYS A 96 19.76 -0.21 17.60
N GLY A 97 18.63 0.50 17.50
CA GLY A 97 17.30 -0.10 17.45
C GLY A 97 17.03 -0.76 16.09
N CYS A 98 17.47 -0.10 15.01
CA CYS A 98 17.41 -0.64 13.64
C CYS A 98 18.67 -1.43 13.29
N HIS A 99 19.85 -0.84 13.50
CA HIS A 99 21.15 -1.37 13.09
C HIS A 99 21.75 -2.28 14.18
N LYS A 100 21.05 -3.36 14.51
CA LYS A 100 21.56 -4.39 15.41
C LYS A 100 22.83 -5.00 14.81
N LYS A 101 23.82 -5.28 15.67
CA LYS A 101 25.17 -5.66 15.22
C LYS A 101 25.19 -7.03 14.59
#